data_AF-G2H1B4-F1
#
_entry.id   AF-G2H1B4-F1
#
_cell.length_a   1.000
_cell.length_b   1.000
_cell.length_c   1.000
_cell.angle_alpha   90.00
_cell.angle_beta   90.00
_cell.angle_gamma   90.00
#
_symmetry.space_group_name_H-M   'P 1'
#
loop_
_entity.id
_entity.type
_entity.pdbx_description
1 polymer ?
#
loop_
_entity_poly.entity_id
_entity_poly.type
_entity_poly.pdbx_seq_one_letter_code
_entity_poly.pdbx_strand_id
1 'polypeptide(L)'
;MPSKPTTQNPDDLTLNTEWYMGYNKHNAAPPRLAPVEDVIYVHQEDFLARDRKSYLEKVNKLKENYPQIIQSAANYLKNAIKEKQGLDIDPNKTFFNRFNFASSSSETTTGWEHNDPPLESKTLTERLLSNFGAEDRLDSDTLRGNSGIYTEARSARGFGKHNEVRLLPIDFMKIVTESNFSKKYIDKLNEFWRANEETFRIVNKGLFIASAKHQHESGDLSAQGLAQILQATTGDPLNNRKIFMSELEKKFHDSKKKSPDYL
;
A
#
# COMPACT_ATOMS: atom_id res chain seq x y z
N MET A 1 31.05 24.97 -3.98
CA MET A 1 30.38 23.85 -4.68
C MET A 1 29.09 23.56 -3.94
N PRO A 2 27.90 23.67 -4.55
CA PRO A 2 26.67 23.37 -3.84
C PRO A 2 26.48 21.85 -3.75
N SER A 3 26.28 21.36 -2.54
CA SER A 3 26.00 19.98 -2.18
C SER A 3 24.63 19.53 -2.73
N LYS A 4 24.59 18.33 -3.30
CA LYS A 4 23.37 17.67 -3.80
C LYS A 4 22.39 17.39 -2.65
N PRO A 5 21.07 17.48 -2.87
CA PRO A 5 20.08 16.99 -1.90
C PRO A 5 20.04 15.46 -1.90
N THR A 6 20.11 14.89 -0.71
CA THR A 6 19.93 13.46 -0.42
C THR A 6 18.49 13.05 -0.77
N THR A 7 18.34 12.07 -1.65
CA THR A 7 17.05 11.47 -2.00
C THR A 7 16.56 10.59 -0.85
N GLN A 8 15.48 10.98 -0.17
CA GLN A 8 14.76 10.12 0.77
C GLN A 8 14.03 8.99 0.05
N ASN A 9 14.04 7.81 0.65
CA ASN A 9 13.43 6.58 0.17
C ASN A 9 11.88 6.68 0.29
N PRO A 10 11.10 6.41 -0.78
CA PRO A 10 9.64 6.51 -0.76
C PRO A 10 8.93 5.53 0.20
N ASP A 11 9.63 4.49 0.70
CA ASP A 11 9.09 3.54 1.68
C ASP A 11 9.12 4.07 3.13
N ASP A 12 9.70 5.24 3.39
CA ASP A 12 9.80 5.85 4.73
C ASP A 12 8.56 6.66 5.13
N LEU A 13 7.54 6.74 4.26
CA LEU A 13 6.22 7.32 4.57
C LEU A 13 5.35 6.32 5.36
N THR A 14 5.92 5.72 6.40
CA THR A 14 5.08 5.11 7.43
C THR A 14 4.41 6.26 8.20
N LEU A 15 3.08 6.31 8.17
CA LEU A 15 2.30 7.22 9.01
C LEU A 15 2.56 6.85 10.47
N ASN A 16 3.64 7.40 11.05
CA ASN A 16 4.00 7.15 12.42
C ASN A 16 3.04 7.90 13.35
N THR A 17 2.01 7.19 13.83
CA THR A 17 0.99 7.69 14.75
C THR A 17 1.40 7.59 16.22
N GLU A 18 2.66 7.26 16.52
CA GLU A 18 3.16 7.08 17.89
C GLU A 18 3.05 8.35 18.75
N TRP A 19 3.06 9.54 18.15
CA TRP A 19 2.94 10.82 18.85
C TRP A 19 1.57 11.05 19.53
N TYR A 20 0.57 10.21 19.26
CA TYR A 20 -0.76 10.26 19.89
C TYR A 20 -0.83 9.53 21.26
N MET A 21 0.30 9.07 21.81
CA MET A 21 0.35 8.11 22.94
C MET A 21 0.66 8.72 24.32
N GLY A 22 0.90 10.02 24.44
CA GLY A 22 1.24 10.63 25.74
C GLY A 22 0.02 11.03 26.57
N TYR A 23 -0.43 10.19 27.52
CA TYR A 23 -1.26 10.66 28.64
C TYR A 23 -0.76 10.09 29.98
N ASN A 24 -0.34 11.01 30.86
CA ASN A 24 0.18 10.76 32.20
C ASN A 24 -0.92 10.28 33.16
N LYS A 25 -0.69 9.11 33.77
CA LYS A 25 -1.42 8.65 34.96
C LYS A 25 -0.78 9.28 36.20
N HIS A 26 -1.47 10.11 36.98
CA HIS A 26 -1.24 10.19 38.43
C HIS A 26 -2.44 10.75 39.20
N ASN A 27 -2.92 9.90 40.12
CA ASN A 27 -3.59 10.14 41.41
C ASN A 27 -5.04 9.64 41.53
N ALA A 28 -5.18 8.54 42.26
CA ALA A 28 -6.44 7.97 42.73
C ALA A 28 -6.55 8.11 44.26
N ALA A 29 -7.71 8.56 44.75
CA ALA A 29 -8.23 8.38 46.12
C ALA A 29 -9.79 8.44 46.10
N PRO A 30 -10.51 7.84 47.08
CA PRO A 30 -11.79 7.12 46.89
C PRO A 30 -13.08 7.99 47.10
N PRO A 31 -14.30 7.45 46.89
CA PRO A 31 -15.40 8.18 46.25
C PRO A 31 -16.18 9.09 47.20
N ARG A 32 -16.34 10.35 46.79
CA ARG A 32 -17.46 11.20 47.21
C ARG A 32 -18.40 11.35 46.01
N LEU A 33 -19.70 11.41 46.31
CA LEU A 33 -20.78 11.67 45.35
C LEU A 33 -20.32 12.70 44.30
N ALA A 34 -20.18 12.25 43.05
CA ALA A 34 -19.63 13.05 41.96
C ALA A 34 -20.46 14.34 41.80
N PRO A 35 -19.87 15.54 41.92
CA PRO A 35 -20.53 16.79 41.53
C PRO A 35 -20.93 16.73 40.05
N VAL A 36 -21.95 17.50 39.66
CA VAL A 36 -22.44 17.57 38.26
C VAL A 36 -21.30 17.85 37.25
N GLU A 37 -20.23 18.52 37.69
CA GLU A 37 -19.00 18.72 36.91
C GLU A 37 -18.28 17.40 36.58
N ASP A 38 -18.07 16.50 37.53
CA ASP A 38 -17.41 15.20 37.30
C ASP A 38 -18.19 14.32 36.31
N VAL A 39 -19.52 14.41 36.32
CA VAL A 39 -20.39 13.69 35.36
C VAL A 39 -20.23 14.25 33.94
N ILE A 40 -20.06 15.56 33.78
CA ILE A 40 -19.84 16.22 32.48
C ILE A 40 -18.45 15.85 31.92
N TYR A 41 -17.42 15.82 32.76
CA TYR A 41 -16.06 15.43 32.36
C TYR A 41 -15.98 13.96 31.91
N VAL A 42 -16.57 13.02 32.67
CA VAL A 42 -16.58 11.59 32.32
C VAL A 42 -17.31 11.34 31.00
N HIS A 43 -18.47 12.00 30.78
CA HIS A 43 -19.17 11.89 29.50
C HIS A 43 -18.41 12.50 28.32
N GLN A 44 -17.61 13.55 28.55
CA GLN A 44 -16.79 14.17 27.52
C GLN A 44 -15.55 13.34 27.17
N GLU A 45 -14.92 12.68 28.14
CA GLU A 45 -13.80 11.76 27.93
C GLU A 45 -14.23 10.48 27.20
N ASP A 46 -15.35 9.88 27.60
CA ASP A 46 -15.93 8.71 26.92
C ASP A 46 -16.27 9.02 25.45
N PHE A 47 -16.77 10.23 25.20
CA PHE A 47 -17.09 10.69 23.86
C PHE A 47 -15.84 10.91 23.00
N LEU A 48 -14.80 11.58 23.55
CA LEU A 48 -13.52 11.76 22.86
C LEU A 48 -12.83 10.42 22.55
N ALA A 49 -12.92 9.45 23.47
CA ALA A 49 -12.37 8.11 23.27
C ALA A 49 -13.10 7.36 22.14
N ARG A 50 -14.43 7.46 22.06
CA ARG A 50 -15.24 6.87 20.96
C ARG A 50 -14.94 7.52 19.61
N ASP A 51 -14.82 8.84 19.57
CA ASP A 51 -14.49 9.57 18.34
C ASP A 51 -13.07 9.21 17.84
N ARG A 52 -12.10 9.14 18.76
CA ARG A 52 -10.74 8.67 18.44
C ARG A 52 -10.77 7.26 17.86
N LYS A 53 -11.51 6.35 18.49
CA LYS A 53 -11.66 4.97 18.02
C LYS A 53 -12.25 4.94 16.60
N SER A 54 -13.32 5.68 16.34
CA SER A 54 -13.95 5.74 15.01
C SER A 54 -13.02 6.32 13.93
N TYR A 55 -12.21 7.32 14.26
CA TYR A 55 -11.19 7.85 13.35
C TYR A 55 -10.13 6.79 13.03
N LEU A 56 -9.60 6.10 14.05
CA LEU A 56 -8.59 5.05 13.86
C LEU A 56 -9.12 3.87 13.04
N GLU A 57 -10.39 3.49 13.23
CA GLU A 57 -11.05 2.49 12.39
C GLU A 57 -11.07 2.91 10.91
N LYS A 58 -11.38 4.18 10.62
CA LYS A 58 -11.34 4.72 9.24
C LYS A 58 -9.92 4.70 8.66
N VAL A 59 -8.92 5.10 9.43
CA VAL A 59 -7.50 5.06 9.04
C VAL A 59 -7.07 3.62 8.72
N ASN A 60 -7.36 2.69 9.62
CA ASN A 60 -6.96 1.28 9.47
C ASN A 60 -7.66 0.65 8.27
N LYS A 61 -8.98 0.86 8.13
CA LYS A 61 -9.74 0.36 6.98
C LYS A 61 -9.18 0.88 5.66
N LEU A 62 -8.78 2.15 5.59
CA LEU A 62 -8.17 2.71 4.38
C LEU A 62 -6.82 2.05 4.07
N LYS A 63 -5.96 1.89 5.09
CA LYS A 63 -4.64 1.25 4.95
C LYS A 63 -4.75 -0.21 4.51
N GLU A 64 -5.61 -0.99 5.17
CA GLU A 64 -5.80 -2.42 4.93
C GLU A 64 -6.38 -2.68 3.53
N ASN A 65 -7.26 -1.81 3.04
CA ASN A 65 -7.90 -1.98 1.74
C ASN A 65 -7.13 -1.33 0.58
N TYR A 66 -6.04 -0.61 0.86
CA TYR A 66 -5.24 0.01 -0.20
C TYR A 66 -4.62 -1.06 -1.10
N PRO A 67 -4.85 -1.02 -2.43
CA PRO A 67 -4.29 -2.01 -3.34
C PRO A 67 -2.75 -1.98 -3.33
N GLN A 68 -2.12 -3.06 -2.86
CA GLN A 68 -0.66 -3.21 -2.92
C GLN A 68 -0.25 -3.73 -4.29
N ILE A 69 0.62 -3.01 -5.01
CA ILE A 69 1.00 -3.34 -6.39
C ILE A 69 1.74 -4.69 -6.49
N ILE A 70 2.72 -4.93 -5.62
CA ILE A 70 3.51 -6.17 -5.60
C ILE A 70 2.62 -7.38 -5.32
N GLN A 71 1.75 -7.28 -4.30
CA GLN A 71 0.81 -8.34 -3.97
C GLN A 71 -0.21 -8.58 -5.08
N SER A 72 -0.71 -7.50 -5.71
CA SER A 72 -1.66 -7.60 -6.84
C SER A 72 -1.01 -8.28 -8.06
N ALA A 73 0.26 -7.99 -8.34
CA ALA A 73 1.05 -8.62 -9.40
C ALA A 73 1.29 -10.10 -9.12
N ALA A 74 1.73 -10.45 -7.91
CA ALA A 74 1.95 -11.83 -7.49
C ALA A 74 0.65 -12.66 -7.57
N ASN A 75 -0.46 -12.13 -7.06
CA ASN A 75 -1.76 -12.81 -7.11
C ASN A 75 -2.23 -13.00 -8.56
N TYR A 76 -2.07 -11.97 -9.41
CA TYR A 76 -2.38 -12.06 -10.82
C TYR A 76 -1.59 -13.18 -11.51
N LEU A 77 -0.26 -13.22 -11.32
CA LEU A 77 0.58 -14.26 -11.92
C LEU A 77 0.25 -15.66 -11.40
N LYS A 78 0.05 -15.80 -10.09
CA LYS A 78 -0.30 -17.09 -9.49
C LYS A 78 -1.55 -17.67 -10.16
N ASN A 79 -2.59 -16.85 -10.33
CA ASN A 79 -3.82 -17.28 -10.98
C ASN A 79 -3.60 -17.56 -12.47
N ALA A 80 -2.94 -16.64 -13.20
CA ALA A 80 -2.73 -16.78 -14.64
C ALA A 80 -1.86 -18.01 -14.99
N ILE A 81 -0.84 -18.31 -14.19
CA ILE A 81 0.03 -19.49 -14.37
C ILE A 81 -0.74 -20.77 -14.02
N LYS A 82 -1.52 -20.77 -12.93
CA LYS A 82 -2.38 -21.90 -12.58
C LYS A 82 -3.40 -22.22 -13.67
N GLU A 83 -4.05 -21.18 -14.22
CA GLU A 83 -5.05 -21.32 -15.28
C GLU A 83 -4.44 -21.77 -16.62
N LYS A 84 -3.35 -21.14 -17.07
CA LYS A 84 -2.78 -21.38 -18.41
C LYS A 84 -1.83 -22.58 -18.45
N GLN A 85 -1.19 -22.93 -17.33
CA GLN A 85 -0.10 -23.91 -17.27
C GLN A 85 -0.35 -25.04 -16.26
N GLY A 86 -1.42 -24.95 -15.45
CA GLY A 86 -1.73 -25.95 -14.44
C GLY A 86 -0.76 -25.98 -13.25
N LEU A 87 0.08 -24.95 -13.10
CA LEU A 87 1.12 -24.89 -12.06
C LEU A 87 0.68 -24.01 -10.88
N ASP A 88 0.76 -24.53 -9.66
CA ASP A 88 0.56 -23.77 -8.43
C ASP A 88 1.92 -23.41 -7.82
N ILE A 89 2.42 -22.22 -8.19
CA ILE A 89 3.73 -21.71 -7.76
C ILE A 89 3.57 -20.38 -7.02
N ASP A 90 4.57 -20.03 -6.21
CA ASP A 90 4.69 -18.70 -5.60
C ASP A 90 5.55 -17.81 -6.52
N PRO A 91 4.97 -16.80 -7.20
CA PRO A 91 5.71 -15.92 -8.11
C PRO A 91 6.78 -15.07 -7.44
N ASN A 92 6.73 -14.90 -6.11
CA ASN A 92 7.73 -14.17 -5.33
C ASN A 92 8.91 -15.07 -4.89
N LYS A 93 8.79 -16.39 -5.06
CA LYS A 93 9.84 -17.38 -4.74
C LYS A 93 10.26 -18.22 -5.95
N THR A 94 9.82 -17.79 -7.12
CA THR A 94 10.17 -18.41 -8.41
C THR A 94 10.88 -17.35 -9.24
N PHE A 95 11.99 -17.72 -9.87
CA PHE A 95 12.92 -16.79 -10.49
C PHE A 95 13.01 -17.04 -11.98
N PHE A 96 12.91 -15.96 -12.76
CA PHE A 96 13.28 -15.91 -14.16
C PHE A 96 14.77 -15.54 -14.24
N ASN A 97 15.59 -16.50 -14.65
CA ASN A 97 17.05 -16.34 -14.74
C ASN A 97 17.50 -16.30 -16.20
N ARG A 98 18.43 -15.39 -16.52
CA ARG A 98 19.06 -15.25 -17.84
C ARG A 98 20.55 -15.53 -17.76
N PHE A 99 21.09 -16.16 -18.79
CA PHE A 99 22.47 -16.63 -18.85
C PHE A 99 23.15 -16.18 -20.15
N ASN A 100 24.48 -16.26 -20.18
CA ASN A 100 25.25 -16.08 -21.42
C ASN A 100 25.38 -17.39 -22.20
N PHE A 101 25.42 -18.51 -21.49
CA PHE A 101 25.75 -19.82 -22.04
C PHE A 101 24.75 -20.86 -21.54
N ALA A 102 24.58 -21.90 -22.36
CA ALA A 102 23.69 -23.01 -22.10
C ALA A 102 24.37 -24.31 -22.52
N SER A 103 24.17 -25.36 -21.72
CA SER A 103 24.57 -26.73 -22.07
C SER A 103 23.32 -27.53 -22.37
N SER A 104 23.34 -28.39 -23.39
CA SER A 104 22.18 -29.22 -23.73
C SER A 104 21.94 -30.25 -22.63
N SER A 105 20.67 -30.48 -22.30
CA SER A 105 20.27 -31.45 -21.28
C SER A 105 18.93 -32.06 -21.65
N SER A 106 18.89 -33.39 -21.84
CA SER A 106 17.64 -34.12 -22.10
C SER A 106 16.76 -34.28 -20.86
N GLU A 107 17.29 -33.90 -19.70
CA GLU A 107 16.69 -34.08 -18.38
C GLU A 107 15.84 -32.88 -17.95
N THR A 108 16.01 -31.71 -18.60
CA THR A 108 15.32 -30.46 -18.26
C THR A 108 14.14 -30.15 -19.18
N THR A 109 13.20 -29.35 -18.68
CA THR A 109 12.00 -28.92 -19.39
C THR A 109 12.33 -28.04 -20.60
N THR A 110 13.37 -27.21 -20.52
CA THR A 110 13.81 -26.32 -21.62
C THR A 110 14.70 -27.03 -22.64
N GLY A 111 15.28 -28.18 -22.29
CA GLY A 111 16.35 -28.84 -23.06
C GLY A 111 17.75 -28.28 -22.76
N TRP A 112 17.86 -27.37 -21.78
CA TRP A 112 19.09 -26.66 -21.42
C TRP A 112 19.34 -26.66 -19.91
N GLU A 113 20.61 -26.59 -19.53
CA GLU A 113 21.08 -26.34 -18.17
C GLU A 113 22.19 -25.28 -18.15
N HIS A 114 22.39 -24.64 -17.00
CA HIS A 114 23.33 -23.52 -16.86
C HIS A 114 24.15 -23.64 -15.58
N ASN A 115 25.47 -23.60 -15.71
CA ASN A 115 26.40 -23.69 -14.59
C ASN A 115 26.99 -22.33 -14.19
N ASP A 116 26.85 -21.32 -15.04
CA ASP A 116 27.31 -19.96 -14.76
C ASP A 116 26.27 -19.17 -13.96
N PRO A 117 26.70 -18.21 -13.13
CA PRO A 117 25.79 -17.27 -12.49
C PRO A 117 24.94 -16.52 -13.52
N PRO A 118 23.62 -16.32 -13.27
CA PRO A 118 22.77 -15.62 -14.20
C PRO A 118 23.14 -14.13 -14.28
N LEU A 119 23.17 -13.61 -15.51
CA LEU A 119 23.28 -12.18 -15.81
C LEU A 119 22.17 -11.38 -15.12
N GLU A 120 20.98 -11.96 -15.10
CA GLU A 120 19.79 -11.37 -14.50
C GLU A 120 19.01 -12.46 -13.77
N SER A 121 18.61 -12.18 -12.54
CA SER A 121 17.79 -13.05 -11.70
C SER A 121 16.71 -12.18 -11.09
N LYS A 122 15.46 -12.37 -11.51
CA LYS A 122 14.29 -11.64 -10.98
C LYS A 122 13.21 -12.63 -10.60
N THR A 123 12.49 -12.38 -9.53
CA THR A 123 11.23 -13.09 -9.26
C THR A 123 10.27 -12.91 -10.45
N LEU A 124 9.33 -13.84 -10.62
CA LEU A 124 8.31 -13.70 -11.67
C LEU A 124 7.49 -12.42 -11.48
N THR A 125 7.20 -12.03 -10.23
CA THR A 125 6.52 -10.77 -9.90
C THR A 125 7.32 -9.55 -10.37
N GLU A 126 8.61 -9.48 -10.04
CA GLU A 126 9.49 -8.40 -10.53
C GLU A 126 9.56 -8.39 -12.06
N ARG A 127 9.57 -9.56 -12.72
CA ARG A 127 9.58 -9.63 -14.17
C ARG A 127 8.32 -9.06 -14.80
N LEU A 128 7.14 -9.33 -14.25
CA LEU A 128 5.89 -8.72 -14.72
C LEU A 128 5.95 -7.19 -14.61
N LEU A 129 6.43 -6.68 -13.47
CA LEU A 129 6.48 -5.25 -13.19
C LEU A 129 7.55 -4.52 -14.02
N SER A 130 8.69 -5.16 -14.29
CA SER A 130 9.74 -4.61 -15.15
C SER A 130 9.49 -4.83 -16.64
N ASN A 131 8.53 -5.68 -16.99
CA ASN A 131 8.23 -6.15 -18.35
C ASN A 131 9.42 -6.85 -19.06
N PHE A 132 9.15 -7.36 -20.27
CA PHE A 132 10.17 -7.83 -21.23
C PHE A 132 10.52 -6.71 -22.21
N GLY A 133 11.78 -6.67 -22.64
CA GLY A 133 12.28 -5.68 -23.61
C GLY A 133 11.83 -6.01 -25.05
N ALA A 134 12.11 -5.10 -25.99
CA ALA A 134 11.84 -5.33 -27.40
C ALA A 134 12.65 -6.52 -27.96
N GLU A 135 13.92 -6.62 -27.57
CA GLU A 135 14.84 -7.68 -28.00
C GLU A 135 14.34 -9.08 -27.61
N ASP A 136 13.77 -9.22 -26.41
CA ASP A 136 13.23 -10.48 -25.92
C ASP A 136 12.07 -11.03 -26.78
N ARG A 137 11.35 -10.11 -27.45
CA ARG A 137 10.22 -10.47 -28.30
C ARG A 137 10.66 -10.85 -29.72
N LEU A 138 11.80 -10.34 -30.15
CA LEU A 138 12.36 -10.57 -31.48
C LEU A 138 13.22 -11.84 -31.52
N ASP A 139 13.90 -12.16 -30.42
CA ASP A 139 14.81 -13.31 -30.34
C ASP A 139 14.29 -14.41 -29.39
N SER A 140 13.26 -15.13 -29.84
CA SER A 140 12.66 -16.21 -29.07
C SER A 140 13.59 -17.40 -28.86
N ASP A 141 14.58 -17.59 -29.74
CA ASP A 141 15.52 -18.72 -29.68
C ASP A 141 16.58 -18.47 -28.60
N THR A 142 17.13 -17.26 -28.53
CA THR A 142 17.99 -16.85 -27.41
C THR A 142 17.21 -16.89 -26.09
N LEU A 143 15.94 -16.46 -26.07
CA LEU A 143 15.13 -16.58 -24.85
C LEU A 143 14.95 -18.05 -24.43
N ARG A 144 14.70 -18.96 -25.37
CA ARG A 144 14.56 -20.40 -25.07
C ARG A 144 15.84 -21.05 -24.58
N GLY A 145 16.98 -20.71 -25.21
CA GLY A 145 18.27 -21.30 -24.90
C GLY A 145 18.94 -20.71 -23.67
N ASN A 146 18.86 -19.38 -23.49
CA ASN A 146 19.64 -18.64 -22.49
C ASN A 146 18.79 -18.13 -21.32
N SER A 147 17.62 -18.72 -21.09
CA SER A 147 16.85 -18.43 -19.90
C SER A 147 16.09 -19.65 -19.39
N GLY A 148 15.69 -19.60 -18.12
CA GLY A 148 14.90 -20.62 -17.49
C GLY A 148 14.19 -20.09 -16.25
N ILE A 149 13.25 -20.88 -15.74
CA ILE A 149 12.48 -20.55 -14.54
C ILE A 149 12.81 -21.57 -13.46
N TYR A 150 13.21 -21.07 -12.29
CA TYR A 150 13.81 -21.87 -11.22
C TYR A 150 13.28 -21.50 -9.85
N THR A 151 13.40 -22.42 -8.89
CA THR A 151 13.11 -22.16 -7.47
C THR A 151 14.23 -21.42 -6.75
N GLU A 152 15.39 -21.28 -7.38
CA GLU A 152 16.57 -20.61 -6.83
C GLU A 152 16.96 -19.38 -7.65
N ALA A 153 17.51 -18.38 -6.94
CA ALA A 153 18.04 -17.15 -7.51
C ALA A 153 19.53 -17.31 -7.87
N ARG A 154 20.21 -16.17 -8.14
CA ARG A 154 21.64 -16.08 -8.52
C ARG A 154 22.64 -16.89 -7.69
N SER A 155 22.36 -17.19 -6.43
CA SER A 155 23.31 -17.89 -5.53
C SER A 155 23.34 -19.42 -5.68
N ALA A 156 22.53 -19.99 -6.58
CA ALA A 156 22.57 -21.42 -6.85
C ALA A 156 23.93 -21.85 -7.42
N ARG A 157 24.32 -23.10 -7.16
CA ARG A 157 25.56 -23.68 -7.74
C ARG A 157 25.42 -24.04 -9.22
N GLY A 158 24.19 -24.17 -9.69
CA GLY A 158 23.84 -24.49 -11.07
C GLY A 158 22.31 -24.47 -11.23
N PHE A 159 21.85 -24.50 -12.47
CA PHE A 159 20.46 -24.38 -12.85
C PHE A 159 20.11 -25.49 -13.83
N GLY A 160 19.19 -26.36 -13.45
CA GLY A 160 18.80 -27.52 -14.25
C GLY A 160 17.67 -28.30 -13.58
N LYS A 161 17.53 -29.59 -13.89
CA LYS A 161 16.39 -30.42 -13.44
C LYS A 161 16.11 -30.35 -11.93
N HIS A 162 17.15 -30.21 -11.12
CA HIS A 162 17.07 -30.24 -9.65
C HIS A 162 16.39 -29.00 -9.03
N ASN A 163 16.37 -27.86 -9.73
CA ASN A 163 15.76 -26.61 -9.27
C ASN A 163 14.87 -25.94 -10.33
N GLU A 164 14.58 -26.61 -11.45
CA GLU A 164 13.69 -26.07 -12.48
C GLU A 164 12.23 -26.04 -12.02
N VAL A 165 11.52 -25.02 -12.47
CA VAL A 165 10.07 -25.00 -12.52
C VAL A 165 9.68 -25.33 -13.95
N ARG A 166 8.73 -26.25 -14.12
CA ARG A 166 8.27 -26.76 -15.42
C ARG A 166 7.40 -25.74 -16.19
N LEU A 167 7.90 -24.52 -16.32
CA LEU A 167 7.30 -23.41 -17.04
C LEU A 167 8.32 -22.88 -18.03
N LEU A 168 8.01 -22.92 -19.32
CA LEU A 168 8.93 -22.41 -20.34
C LEU A 168 9.01 -20.87 -20.27
N PRO A 169 10.21 -20.28 -20.43
CA PRO A 169 10.37 -18.83 -20.48
C PRO A 169 9.48 -18.13 -21.50
N ILE A 170 9.28 -18.75 -22.67
CA ILE A 170 8.43 -18.21 -23.75
C ILE A 170 6.95 -18.15 -23.35
N ASP A 171 6.47 -19.16 -22.63
CA ASP A 171 5.09 -19.22 -22.16
C ASP A 171 4.86 -18.18 -21.06
N PHE A 172 5.84 -18.01 -20.17
CA PHE A 172 5.79 -16.95 -19.18
C PHE A 172 5.84 -15.55 -19.82
N MET A 173 6.69 -15.33 -20.82
CA MET A 173 6.72 -14.07 -21.57
C MET A 173 5.37 -13.77 -22.23
N LYS A 174 4.69 -14.80 -22.77
CA LYS A 174 3.35 -14.67 -23.33
C LYS A 174 2.33 -14.25 -22.25
N ILE A 175 2.37 -14.85 -21.05
CA ILE A 175 1.54 -14.44 -19.91
C ILE A 175 1.76 -12.96 -19.58
N VAL A 176 3.02 -12.51 -19.48
CA VAL A 176 3.36 -11.12 -19.16
C VAL A 176 2.87 -10.17 -20.26
N THR A 177 3.11 -10.51 -21.52
CA THR A 177 2.76 -9.65 -22.67
C THR A 177 1.25 -9.51 -22.85
N GLU A 178 0.49 -10.59 -22.64
CA GLU A 178 -0.98 -10.59 -22.73
C GLU A 178 -1.66 -10.00 -21.49
N SER A 179 -0.92 -9.76 -20.40
CA SER A 179 -1.51 -9.45 -19.10
C SER A 179 -2.31 -8.16 -19.04
N ASN A 180 -1.85 -7.13 -19.75
CA ASN A 180 -2.27 -5.74 -19.55
C ASN A 180 -2.36 -5.37 -18.06
N PHE A 181 -1.39 -5.83 -17.25
CA PHE A 181 -1.44 -5.71 -15.79
C PHE A 181 -1.56 -4.26 -15.31
N SER A 182 -0.91 -3.31 -16.00
CA SER A 182 -1.03 -1.88 -15.71
C SER A 182 -2.49 -1.42 -15.71
N LYS A 183 -3.25 -1.74 -16.76
CA LYS A 183 -4.69 -1.42 -16.81
C LYS A 183 -5.46 -2.06 -15.67
N LYS A 184 -5.25 -3.36 -15.41
CA LYS A 184 -5.94 -4.09 -14.33
C LYS A 184 -5.69 -3.44 -12.95
N TYR A 185 -4.45 -3.03 -12.71
CA TYR A 185 -4.08 -2.37 -11.46
C TYR A 185 -4.65 -0.95 -11.35
N ILE A 186 -4.63 -0.17 -12.43
CA ILE A 186 -5.24 1.16 -12.47
C ILE A 186 -6.76 1.07 -12.25
N ASP A 187 -7.44 0.10 -12.86
CA ASP A 187 -8.88 -0.11 -12.65
C ASP A 187 -9.17 -0.41 -11.16
N LYS A 188 -8.40 -1.31 -10.55
CA LYS A 188 -8.49 -1.63 -9.10
C LYS A 188 -8.23 -0.41 -8.22
N LEU A 189 -7.26 0.43 -8.58
CA LEU A 189 -6.94 1.66 -7.86
C LEU A 189 -8.07 2.70 -7.99
N ASN A 190 -8.67 2.82 -9.18
CA ASN A 190 -9.82 3.69 -9.42
C ASN A 190 -11.06 3.24 -8.65
N GLU A 191 -11.30 1.93 -8.52
CA GLU A 191 -12.36 1.38 -7.66
C GLU A 191 -12.10 1.70 -6.19
N PHE A 192 -10.87 1.51 -5.71
CA PHE A 192 -10.49 1.86 -4.35
C PHE A 192 -10.75 3.34 -4.06
N TRP A 193 -10.30 4.25 -4.93
CA TRP A 193 -10.51 5.69 -4.71
C TRP A 193 -11.98 6.06 -4.76
N ARG A 194 -12.76 5.54 -5.71
CA ARG A 194 -14.22 5.78 -5.76
C ARG A 194 -14.93 5.32 -4.49
N ALA A 195 -14.51 4.19 -3.91
CA ALA A 195 -15.09 3.66 -2.69
C ALA A 195 -14.63 4.41 -1.42
N ASN A 196 -13.47 5.08 -1.44
CA ASN A 196 -12.83 5.62 -0.24
C ASN A 196 -12.56 7.13 -0.27
N GLU A 197 -12.92 7.87 -1.33
CA GLU A 197 -12.62 9.30 -1.50
C GLU A 197 -13.03 10.15 -0.28
N GLU A 198 -14.26 9.96 0.19
CA GLU A 198 -14.81 10.65 1.36
C GLU A 198 -14.00 10.31 2.63
N THR A 199 -13.76 9.03 2.86
CA THR A 199 -13.00 8.55 4.03
C THR A 199 -11.56 9.07 3.99
N PHE A 200 -10.94 9.10 2.81
CA PHE A 200 -9.60 9.66 2.61
C PHE A 200 -9.57 11.16 2.96
N ARG A 201 -10.55 11.95 2.51
CA ARG A 201 -10.65 13.38 2.86
C ARG A 201 -10.80 13.57 4.38
N ILE A 202 -11.64 12.76 5.04
CA ILE A 202 -11.84 12.81 6.50
C ILE A 202 -10.53 12.50 7.24
N VAL A 203 -9.84 11.43 6.84
CA VAL A 203 -8.55 11.04 7.42
C VAL A 203 -7.51 12.15 7.28
N ASN A 204 -7.36 12.73 6.08
CA ASN A 204 -6.39 13.81 5.87
C ASN A 204 -6.71 15.08 6.66
N LYS A 205 -8.00 15.48 6.74
CA LYS A 205 -8.41 16.62 7.56
C LYS A 205 -8.16 16.37 9.05
N GLY A 206 -8.48 15.17 9.54
CA GLY A 206 -8.23 14.79 10.92
C GLY A 206 -6.74 14.81 11.26
N LEU A 207 -5.89 14.25 10.38
CA LEU A 207 -4.44 14.28 10.52
C LEU A 207 -3.92 15.72 10.59
N PHE A 208 -4.36 16.57 9.67
CA PHE A 208 -3.93 17.97 9.63
C PHE A 208 -4.33 18.75 10.89
N ILE A 209 -5.58 18.60 11.35
CA ILE A 209 -6.06 19.23 12.60
C ILE A 209 -5.27 18.72 13.81
N ALA A 210 -5.00 17.41 13.88
CA ALA A 210 -4.23 16.83 14.98
C ALA A 210 -2.79 17.37 15.00
N SER A 211 -2.13 17.43 13.85
CA SER A 211 -0.78 18.02 13.74
C SER A 211 -0.75 19.49 14.14
N ALA A 212 -1.76 20.28 13.77
CA ALA A 212 -1.86 21.68 14.16
C ALA A 212 -2.05 21.85 15.68
N LYS A 213 -2.89 21.01 16.30
CA LYS A 213 -3.04 21.00 17.77
C LYS A 213 -1.73 20.65 18.47
N HIS A 214 -1.03 19.62 17.99
CA HIS A 214 0.28 19.24 18.55
C HIS A 214 1.29 20.39 18.46
N GLN A 215 1.38 21.07 17.31
CA GLN A 215 2.28 22.23 17.17
C GLN A 215 1.88 23.40 18.08
N HIS A 216 0.59 23.56 18.38
CA HIS A 216 0.17 24.56 19.34
C HIS A 216 0.59 24.18 20.76
N GLU A 217 0.42 22.92 21.14
CA GLU A 217 0.84 22.38 22.44
C GLU A 217 2.37 22.43 22.63
N SER A 218 3.15 22.26 21.57
CA SER A 218 4.62 22.40 21.60
C SER A 218 5.12 23.86 21.56
N GLY A 219 4.23 24.82 21.34
CA GLY A 219 4.57 26.24 21.24
C GLY A 219 5.04 26.70 19.86
N ASP A 220 5.10 25.80 18.87
CA ASP A 220 5.50 26.11 17.49
C ASP A 220 4.39 26.81 16.69
N LEU A 221 3.13 26.72 17.15
CA LEU A 221 1.97 27.36 16.54
C LEU A 221 1.22 28.25 17.54
N SER A 222 1.01 29.51 17.17
CA SER A 222 0.24 30.44 18.00
C SER A 222 -1.25 30.06 18.05
N ALA A 223 -1.97 30.51 19.09
CA ALA A 223 -3.41 30.31 19.19
C ALA A 223 -4.18 30.91 17.99
N GLN A 224 -3.72 32.05 17.47
CA GLN A 224 -4.27 32.67 16.26
C GLN A 224 -4.01 31.80 15.02
N GLY A 225 -2.80 31.25 14.89
CA GLY A 225 -2.46 30.33 13.79
C GLY A 225 -3.30 29.06 13.83
N LEU A 226 -3.51 28.49 15.02
CA LEU A 226 -4.41 27.35 15.20
C LEU A 226 -5.85 27.70 14.78
N ALA A 227 -6.38 28.84 15.20
CA ALA A 227 -7.73 29.28 14.83
C ALA A 227 -7.91 29.41 13.30
N GLN A 228 -6.93 30.00 12.61
CA GLN A 228 -6.94 30.12 11.15
C GLN A 228 -6.90 28.76 10.45
N ILE A 229 -6.04 27.85 10.92
CA ILE A 229 -5.94 26.48 10.37
C ILE A 229 -7.26 25.74 10.54
N LEU A 230 -7.87 25.82 11.74
CA LEU A 230 -9.16 25.19 11.99
C LEU A 230 -10.20 25.74 11.02
N GLN A 231 -10.38 27.07 10.95
CA GLN A 231 -11.34 27.72 10.05
C GLN A 231 -11.16 27.30 8.57
N ALA A 232 -9.91 27.28 8.09
CA ALA A 232 -9.62 26.91 6.71
C ALA A 232 -9.90 25.43 6.39
N THR A 233 -9.69 24.52 7.35
CA THR A 233 -9.79 23.06 7.12
C THR A 233 -11.23 22.56 7.08
N THR A 234 -12.09 23.21 7.85
CA THR A 234 -13.48 22.82 8.12
C THR A 234 -14.51 23.72 7.43
N GLY A 235 -14.08 24.89 6.93
CA GLY A 235 -14.96 25.97 6.47
C GLY A 235 -15.51 26.82 7.61
N ASP A 236 -16.17 27.92 7.24
CA ASP A 236 -16.68 28.96 8.16
C ASP A 236 -18.08 28.59 8.70
N PRO A 237 -18.14 27.79 9.78
CA PRO A 237 -19.06 28.13 10.89
C PRO A 237 -18.51 27.70 12.26
N LEU A 238 -17.27 28.06 12.60
CA LEU A 238 -16.59 27.54 13.80
C LEU A 238 -16.14 28.58 14.79
N ASN A 239 -16.85 29.70 14.83
CA ASN A 239 -16.90 30.40 16.09
C ASN A 239 -17.70 29.54 17.08
N ASN A 240 -16.95 28.82 17.93
CA ASN A 240 -17.28 28.48 19.31
C ASN A 240 -17.72 27.06 19.71
N ARG A 241 -17.35 25.97 18.99
CA ARG A 241 -17.44 24.60 19.58
C ARG A 241 -16.26 23.72 19.23
N LYS A 242 -15.80 22.92 20.21
CA LYS A 242 -14.93 21.76 20.00
C LYS A 242 -15.56 20.92 18.89
N ILE A 243 -14.91 20.86 17.73
CA ILE A 243 -15.43 20.06 16.60
C ILE A 243 -15.08 18.63 16.87
N PHE A 244 -16.10 17.81 16.88
CA PHE A 244 -15.99 16.37 17.07
C PHE A 244 -15.99 15.67 15.72
N MET A 245 -15.34 14.51 15.62
CA MET A 245 -15.27 13.75 14.36
C MET A 245 -16.68 13.38 13.86
N SER A 246 -17.60 13.16 14.81
CA SER A 246 -19.03 12.98 14.56
C SER A 246 -19.71 14.16 13.85
N GLU A 247 -19.24 15.40 14.02
CA GLU A 247 -19.77 16.58 13.30
C GLU A 247 -19.25 16.67 11.87
N LEU A 248 -18.03 16.18 11.61
CA LEU A 248 -17.50 16.02 10.25
C LEU A 248 -18.24 14.93 9.47
N GLU A 249 -18.67 13.87 10.16
CA GLU A 249 -19.43 12.76 9.58
C GLU A 249 -20.91 13.10 9.32
N LYS A 250 -21.55 13.85 10.23
CA LYS A 250 -22.96 14.29 10.07
C LYS A 250 -23.16 15.23 8.88
N LYS A 251 -22.29 16.23 8.71
CA LYS A 251 -22.38 17.15 7.56
C LYS A 251 -22.24 16.43 6.21
N PHE A 252 -21.61 15.26 6.19
CA PHE A 252 -21.44 14.46 4.98
C PHE A 252 -22.69 13.65 4.61
N HIS A 253 -23.49 13.23 5.59
CA HIS A 253 -24.79 12.61 5.33
C HIS A 253 -25.84 13.66 4.89
N ASP A 254 -25.76 14.87 5.43
CA ASP A 254 -26.69 15.95 5.10
C ASP A 254 -26.43 16.57 3.71
N SER A 255 -25.19 16.53 3.21
CA SER A 255 -24.87 16.98 1.84
C SER A 255 -25.36 16.02 0.75
N LYS A 256 -25.52 14.71 1.04
CA LYS A 256 -26.16 13.74 0.14
C LYS A 256 -27.69 13.81 0.12
N LYS A 257 -28.32 14.50 1.08
CA LYS A 257 -29.80 14.69 1.13
C LYS A 257 -30.28 15.98 0.45
N LYS A 258 -29.38 16.82 -0.06
CA LYS A 258 -29.73 18.00 -0.86
C LYS A 258 -29.43 17.78 -2.34
N SER A 259 -30.20 16.89 -2.95
CA SER A 259 -30.59 17.02 -4.35
C SER A 259 -32.05 16.60 -4.45
N PRO A 260 -32.99 17.54 -4.23
CA PRO A 260 -34.35 17.40 -4.74
C PRO A 260 -34.34 17.74 -6.23
N ASP A 261 -34.98 16.88 -7.01
CA ASP A 261 -35.35 17.08 -8.41
C ASP A 261 -35.75 18.53 -8.71
N TYR A 262 -35.18 19.10 -9.77
CA TYR A 262 -35.85 20.10 -10.58
C TYR A 262 -35.52 19.82 -12.05
N LEU A 263 -36.56 19.38 -12.75
CA LEU A 263 -36.89 19.47 -14.19
C LEU A 263 -35.74 19.77 -15.16
#